data_AF-A0A7X6TJS2-F1
#
_entry.id   AF-A0A7X6TJS2-F1
#
_cell.length_a   1.000
_cell.length_b   1.000
_cell.length_c   1.000
_cell.angle_alpha   90.00
_cell.angle_beta   90.00
_cell.angle_gamma   90.00
#
_symmetry.space_group_name_H-M   'P 1'
#
loop_
_entity.id
_entity.type
_entity.pdbx_description
1 polymer ?
#
loop_
_entity_poly.entity_id
_entity_poly.type
_entity_poly.pdbx_seq_one_letter_code
_entity_poly.pdbx_strand_id
1 'polypeptide(L)'
;MIAGSAAIHWQKRTGLLAMVLLGAALLSVADGLVGGLAGNRGLIELLPGSSFAISGPMPPRTETIDQFVIDGQPADGSVRLVPRAIFSGFWFGGAMWRGTIEVTADAREGSHLLTVHDRFGEKQNPALVFQLRVWPDLAARNAHSPSRLTRLTGRSPYAFAFGFACCGLLAGLANFLCGRLWSRHLLAHRCGEIYRVRTTDQGLEANCEPPAAVELHPGLTCAIYRPGGERVCAARVSGCEGNEVVLRIDAAEAVRPGDVVCFAEEAGATE
;
A
#
# COMPACT_ATOMS: atom_id res chain seq x y z
N MET A 1 -18.93 -18.98 -30.52
CA MET A 1 -18.19 -19.10 -29.23
C MET A 1 -17.57 -17.76 -28.87
N ILE A 2 -17.90 -17.19 -27.71
CA ILE A 2 -17.31 -15.93 -27.23
C ILE A 2 -15.93 -16.26 -26.64
N ALA A 3 -14.85 -16.12 -27.42
CA ALA A 3 -13.48 -16.48 -27.01
C ALA A 3 -12.90 -15.59 -25.89
N GLY A 4 -13.65 -14.58 -25.41
CA GLY A 4 -13.24 -13.66 -24.35
C GLY A 4 -13.41 -14.17 -22.91
N SER A 5 -13.94 -15.38 -22.70
CA SER A 5 -14.19 -15.92 -21.35
C SER A 5 -12.93 -16.00 -20.48
N ALA A 6 -11.75 -16.23 -21.06
CA ALA A 6 -10.50 -16.24 -20.30
C ALA A 6 -10.19 -14.85 -19.70
N ALA A 7 -10.42 -13.77 -20.44
CA ALA A 7 -10.08 -12.41 -20.01
C ALA A 7 -10.85 -12.00 -18.74
N ILE A 8 -12.14 -12.33 -18.65
CA ILE A 8 -12.95 -12.00 -17.46
C ILE A 8 -12.56 -12.82 -16.23
N HIS A 9 -12.17 -14.10 -16.41
CA HIS A 9 -11.66 -14.91 -15.30
C HIS A 9 -10.31 -14.38 -14.81
N TRP A 10 -9.42 -13.99 -15.73
CA TRP A 10 -8.14 -13.37 -15.40
C TRP A 10 -8.30 -12.01 -14.73
N GLN A 11 -9.23 -11.18 -15.19
CA GLN A 11 -9.59 -9.92 -14.54
C GLN A 11 -10.00 -10.15 -13.08
N LYS A 12 -10.99 -11.02 -12.82
CA LYS A 12 -11.42 -11.32 -11.44
C LYS A 12 -10.29 -11.83 -10.55
N ARG A 13 -9.44 -12.74 -11.06
CA ARG A 13 -8.31 -13.29 -10.30
C ARG A 13 -7.25 -12.24 -9.99
N THR A 14 -6.89 -11.42 -10.97
CA THR A 14 -5.88 -10.35 -10.80
C THR A 14 -6.40 -9.23 -9.91
N GLY A 15 -7.71 -8.93 -9.96
CA GLY A 15 -8.37 -8.01 -9.03
C GLY A 15 -8.34 -8.51 -7.58
N LEU A 16 -8.66 -9.80 -7.36
CA LEU A 16 -8.56 -10.41 -6.02
C LEU A 16 -7.12 -10.41 -5.52
N LEU A 17 -6.15 -10.77 -6.36
CA LEU A 17 -4.73 -10.75 -6.02
C LEU A 17 -4.28 -9.33 -5.65
N ALA A 18 -4.67 -8.31 -6.44
CA ALA A 18 -4.37 -6.92 -6.17
C ALA A 18 -4.93 -6.48 -4.81
N MET A 19 -6.20 -6.83 -4.51
CA MET A 19 -6.84 -6.54 -3.24
C MET A 19 -6.07 -7.14 -2.06
N VAL A 20 -5.69 -8.43 -2.15
CA VAL A 20 -4.94 -9.12 -1.08
C VAL A 20 -3.57 -8.47 -0.87
N LEU A 21 -2.84 -8.19 -1.95
CA LEU A 21 -1.50 -7.59 -1.88
C LEU A 21 -1.56 -6.17 -1.31
N LEU A 22 -2.48 -5.33 -1.78
CA LEU A 22 -2.63 -3.96 -1.26
C LEU A 22 -3.10 -3.97 0.20
N GLY A 23 -3.99 -4.90 0.58
CA GLY A 23 -4.35 -5.12 1.97
C GLY A 23 -3.17 -5.50 2.85
N ALA A 24 -2.32 -6.44 2.39
CA ALA A 24 -1.09 -6.81 3.08
C ALA A 24 -0.09 -5.64 3.19
N ALA A 25 -0.02 -4.79 2.17
CA ALA A 25 0.80 -3.58 2.19
C ALA A 25 0.33 -2.62 3.30
N LEU A 26 -0.98 -2.36 3.39
CA LEU A 26 -1.57 -1.52 4.43
C LEU A 26 -1.34 -2.09 5.83
N LEU A 27 -1.50 -3.40 6.02
CA LEU A 27 -1.21 -4.07 7.29
C LEU A 27 0.28 -3.93 7.67
N SER A 28 1.18 -3.99 6.68
CA SER A 28 2.62 -3.81 6.91
C SER A 28 2.96 -2.38 7.33
N VAL A 29 2.33 -1.38 6.71
CA VAL A 29 2.45 0.03 7.13
C VAL A 29 1.89 0.21 8.54
N ALA A 30 0.72 -0.37 8.84
CA ALA A 30 0.11 -0.28 10.16
C ALA A 30 1.02 -0.89 11.25
N ASP A 31 1.65 -2.03 10.99
CA ASP A 31 2.64 -2.62 11.91
C ASP A 31 3.84 -1.70 12.14
N GLY A 32 4.36 -1.06 11.08
CA GLY A 32 5.43 -0.07 11.18
C GLY A 32 5.03 1.17 11.98
N LEU A 33 3.81 1.69 11.78
CA LEU A 33 3.27 2.85 12.49
C LEU A 33 3.00 2.56 13.95
N VAL A 34 2.35 1.43 14.26
CA VAL A 34 2.15 0.97 15.65
C VAL A 34 3.50 0.78 16.33
N GLY A 35 4.48 0.19 15.62
CA GLY A 35 5.85 0.07 16.11
C GLY A 35 6.48 1.41 16.44
N GLY A 36 6.36 2.41 15.57
CA GLY A 36 6.89 3.76 15.80
C GLY A 36 6.17 4.54 16.90
N LEU A 37 4.84 4.36 17.04
CA LEU A 37 4.05 5.04 18.06
C LEU A 37 4.22 4.43 19.46
N ALA A 38 4.33 3.10 19.54
CA ALA A 38 4.57 2.36 20.78
C ALA A 38 6.05 2.27 21.17
N GLY A 39 6.96 2.56 20.22
CA GLY A 39 8.39 2.57 20.44
C GLY A 39 8.86 3.68 21.38
N ASN A 40 10.03 3.49 21.97
CA ASN A 40 10.62 4.46 22.90
C ASN A 40 11.13 5.70 22.13
N ARG A 41 10.35 6.78 22.13
CA ARG A 41 10.68 8.03 21.43
C ARG A 41 11.98 8.60 22.01
N GLY A 42 12.99 8.76 21.16
CA GLY A 42 14.29 9.31 21.55
C GLY A 42 15.31 8.26 22.04
N LEU A 43 14.99 6.97 21.98
CA LEU A 43 15.97 5.90 22.16
C LEU A 43 16.74 5.67 20.86
N ILE A 44 18.06 5.76 20.94
CA ILE A 44 18.98 5.43 19.85
C ILE A 44 19.46 4.00 20.08
N GLU A 45 19.12 3.11 19.16
CA GLU A 45 19.53 1.70 19.22
C GLU A 45 20.80 1.49 18.40
N LEU A 46 21.82 0.90 19.03
CA LEU A 46 23.17 0.73 18.47
C LEU A 46 23.60 -0.74 18.53
N LEU A 47 24.55 -1.09 17.66
CA LEU A 47 25.22 -2.38 17.65
C LEU A 47 26.74 -2.19 17.89
N PRO A 48 27.45 -3.20 18.41
CA PRO A 48 28.90 -3.16 18.51
C PRO A 48 29.55 -2.86 17.15
N GLY A 49 30.55 -1.98 17.16
CA GLY A 49 31.25 -1.52 15.95
C GLY A 49 30.47 -0.55 15.07
N SER A 50 29.27 -0.11 15.49
CA SER A 50 28.48 0.86 14.73
C SER A 50 28.76 2.31 15.16
N SER A 51 28.42 3.25 14.28
CA SER A 51 28.43 4.67 14.57
C SER A 51 27.10 5.31 14.19
N PHE A 52 26.62 6.25 14.99
CA PHE A 52 25.37 6.97 14.73
C PHE A 52 25.60 8.48 14.70
N ALA A 53 25.23 9.12 13.61
CA ALA A 53 25.36 10.57 13.47
C ALA A 53 24.27 11.28 14.29
N ILE A 54 24.69 12.25 15.10
CA ILE A 54 23.80 13.08 15.91
C ILE A 54 24.07 14.55 15.68
N SER A 55 23.06 15.36 15.97
CA SER A 55 23.17 16.81 15.98
C SER A 55 22.29 17.38 17.07
N GLY A 56 22.71 18.52 17.62
CA GLY A 56 21.94 19.23 18.63
C GLY A 56 22.21 20.73 18.60
N PRO A 57 21.41 21.52 19.33
CA PRO A 57 21.70 22.93 19.56
C PRO A 57 23.02 23.08 20.34
N MET A 58 23.69 24.22 20.22
CA MET A 58 24.83 24.49 21.11
C MET A 58 24.39 24.50 22.58
N PRO A 59 25.16 23.88 23.50
CA PRO A 59 24.98 24.09 24.93
C PRO A 59 25.03 25.59 25.28
N PRO A 60 24.30 26.04 26.30
CA PRO A 60 24.33 27.44 26.72
C PRO A 60 25.77 27.87 27.05
N ARG A 61 26.14 29.11 26.71
CA ARG A 61 27.46 29.69 27.01
C ARG A 61 28.67 28.89 26.46
N THR A 62 28.46 28.16 25.37
CA THR A 62 29.55 27.51 24.63
C THR A 62 29.69 28.11 23.24
N GLU A 63 30.94 28.34 22.82
CA GLU A 63 31.28 28.86 21.49
C GLU A 63 32.07 27.83 20.65
N THR A 64 32.79 26.94 21.32
CA THR A 64 33.61 25.90 20.70
C THR A 64 33.30 24.52 21.27
N ILE A 65 33.62 23.47 20.51
CA ILE A 65 33.42 22.06 20.91
C ILE A 65 34.21 21.71 22.16
N ASP A 66 35.40 22.28 22.35
CA ASP A 66 36.28 21.97 23.50
C ASP A 66 35.67 22.39 24.85
N GLN A 67 34.63 23.22 24.81
CA GLN A 67 33.91 23.68 26.00
C GLN A 67 32.77 22.72 26.38
N PHE A 68 32.52 21.67 25.60
CA PHE A 68 31.47 20.71 25.85
C PHE A 68 31.90 19.76 26.97
N VAL A 69 31.01 19.58 27.94
CA VAL A 69 31.12 18.51 28.93
C VAL A 69 30.14 17.42 28.52
N ILE A 70 30.63 16.18 28.47
CA ILE A 70 29.86 15.02 28.04
C ILE A 70 29.88 13.99 29.17
N ASP A 71 28.75 13.87 29.84
CA ASP A 71 28.55 12.93 30.94
C ASP A 71 27.86 11.64 30.47
N GLY A 72 27.98 10.59 31.29
CA GLY A 72 27.32 9.30 31.07
C GLY A 72 28.06 8.32 30.14
N GLN A 73 29.25 8.70 29.67
CA GLN A 73 30.13 7.78 28.92
C GLN A 73 30.70 6.71 29.86
N PRO A 74 30.67 5.42 29.50
CA PRO A 74 31.25 4.36 30.31
C PRO A 74 32.78 4.51 30.38
N ALA A 75 33.36 4.18 31.53
CA ALA A 75 34.79 4.36 31.82
C ALA A 75 35.71 3.50 30.94
N ASP A 76 35.20 2.40 30.39
CA ASP A 76 35.90 1.53 29.45
C ASP A 76 36.01 2.15 28.04
N GLY A 77 35.33 3.27 27.78
CA GLY A 77 35.31 3.92 26.48
C GLY A 77 34.54 3.15 25.41
N SER A 78 33.71 2.17 25.80
CA SER A 78 32.98 1.31 24.86
C SER A 78 31.94 2.06 24.02
N VAL A 79 31.38 3.13 24.57
CA VAL A 79 30.43 4.05 23.92
C VAL A 79 30.93 5.49 24.11
N ARG A 80 31.14 6.21 23.02
CA ARG A 80 31.66 7.59 23.08
C ARG A 80 30.87 8.53 22.20
N LEU A 81 30.64 9.74 22.70
CA LEU A 81 30.10 10.83 21.91
C LEU A 81 31.26 11.73 21.48
N VAL A 82 31.42 11.88 20.17
CA VAL A 82 32.51 12.65 19.55
C VAL A 82 31.90 13.82 18.77
N PRO A 83 31.87 15.04 19.31
CA PRO A 83 31.46 16.21 18.55
C PRO A 83 32.48 16.51 17.45
N ARG A 84 32.02 16.86 16.25
CA ARG A 84 32.85 16.99 15.05
C ARG A 84 32.90 18.41 14.49
N ALA A 85 31.76 19.09 14.42
CA ALA A 85 31.70 20.42 13.82
C ALA A 85 30.54 21.25 14.35
N ILE A 86 30.71 22.58 14.34
CA ILE A 86 29.68 23.57 14.60
C ILE A 86 29.17 24.10 13.25
N PHE A 87 27.87 24.38 13.16
CA PHE A 87 27.22 24.91 11.97
C PHE A 87 26.01 25.76 12.34
N SER A 88 25.57 26.64 11.44
CA SER A 88 24.35 27.42 11.64
C SER A 88 23.11 26.64 11.20
N GLY A 89 22.05 26.70 12.01
CA GLY A 89 20.78 26.06 11.68
C GLY A 89 20.05 26.75 10.52
N PHE A 90 19.55 25.94 9.59
CA PHE A 90 18.95 26.40 8.33
C PHE A 90 17.74 27.34 8.49
N TRP A 91 16.95 27.18 9.57
CA TRP A 91 15.70 27.92 9.75
C TRP A 91 15.78 29.14 10.69
N PHE A 92 16.70 29.15 11.65
CA PHE A 92 16.72 30.18 12.71
C PHE A 92 18.10 30.77 13.01
N GLY A 93 19.15 30.43 12.25
CA GLY A 93 20.49 30.99 12.42
C GLY A 93 21.18 30.64 13.75
N GLY A 94 20.52 29.90 14.65
CA GLY A 94 21.11 29.43 15.90
C GLY A 94 22.29 28.49 15.64
N ALA A 95 23.33 28.61 16.47
CA ALA A 95 24.47 27.72 16.40
C ALA A 95 24.07 26.29 16.83
N MET A 96 24.43 25.32 16.01
CA MET A 96 24.21 23.89 16.23
C MET A 96 25.54 23.16 16.12
N TRP A 97 25.60 21.95 16.65
CA TRP A 97 26.74 21.07 16.50
C TRP A 97 26.30 19.73 15.92
N ARG A 98 27.23 19.05 15.27
CA ARG A 98 27.08 17.67 14.79
C ARG A 98 28.23 16.82 15.30
N GLY A 99 27.94 15.56 15.56
CA GLY A 99 28.92 14.58 16.03
C GLY A 99 28.50 13.17 15.71
N THR A 100 29.26 12.23 16.25
CA THR A 100 29.04 10.79 16.11
C THR A 100 29.02 10.15 17.48
N ILE A 101 28.07 9.24 17.69
CA ILE A 101 28.15 8.26 18.76
C ILE A 101 28.87 7.05 18.18
N GLU A 102 30.03 6.72 18.74
CA GLU A 102 30.89 5.63 18.30
C GLU A 102 30.79 4.50 19.33
N VAL A 103 30.48 3.30 18.84
CA VAL A 103 30.40 2.08 19.66
C VAL A 103 31.50 1.14 19.21
N THR A 104 32.36 0.77 20.14
CA THR A 104 33.45 -0.19 19.92
C THR A 104 32.91 -1.58 19.55
N ALA A 105 33.74 -2.40 18.91
CA ALA A 105 33.34 -3.75 18.48
C ALA A 105 33.16 -4.73 19.66
N ASP A 106 33.79 -4.44 20.80
CA ASP A 106 33.74 -5.20 22.05
C ASP A 106 32.75 -4.63 23.08
N ALA A 107 31.96 -3.62 22.68
CA ALA A 107 30.94 -3.04 23.53
C ALA A 107 29.92 -4.09 24.02
N ARG A 108 29.65 -4.07 25.32
CA ARG A 108 28.66 -4.96 25.94
C ARG A 108 27.25 -4.41 25.77
N GLU A 109 26.27 -5.30 25.85
CA GLU A 109 24.86 -4.90 25.92
C GLU A 109 24.63 -3.98 27.13
N GLY A 110 23.91 -2.88 26.92
CA GLY A 110 23.68 -1.91 27.97
C GLY A 110 22.82 -0.73 27.54
N SER A 111 22.22 -0.07 28.52
CA SER A 111 21.55 1.23 28.32
C SER A 111 22.45 2.34 28.86
N HIS A 112 22.61 3.40 28.08
CA HIS A 112 23.41 4.57 28.45
C HIS A 112 22.60 5.84 28.29
N LEU A 113 22.85 6.82 29.15
CA LEU A 113 22.25 8.15 29.06
C LEU A 113 23.40 9.14 28.88
N LEU A 114 23.57 9.67 27.67
CA LEU A 114 24.60 10.66 27.40
C LEU A 114 24.01 12.07 27.48
N THR A 115 24.71 12.94 28.16
CA THR A 115 24.28 14.32 28.39
C THR A 115 25.37 15.28 27.96
N VAL A 116 25.04 16.21 27.06
CA VAL A 116 25.94 17.29 26.64
C VAL A 116 25.51 18.58 27.32
N HIS A 117 26.44 19.24 28.00
CA HIS A 117 26.19 20.50 28.68
C HIS A 117 27.46 21.37 28.73
N ASP A 118 27.33 22.55 29.33
CA ASP A 118 28.46 23.44 29.59
C ASP A 118 29.18 23.05 30.89
N ARG A 119 30.36 23.62 31.10
CA ARG A 119 31.13 23.46 32.34
C ARG A 119 30.44 23.95 33.62
N PHE A 120 29.36 24.73 33.50
CA PHE A 120 28.67 25.33 34.63
C PHE A 120 27.47 24.49 35.11
N GLY A 121 27.08 23.47 34.35
CA GLY A 121 26.03 22.52 34.72
C GLY A 121 24.65 23.16 34.80
N GLU A 122 24.39 24.21 34.02
CA GLU A 122 23.07 24.85 33.99
C GLU A 122 21.97 23.89 33.51
N LYS A 123 20.70 24.24 33.81
CA LYS A 123 19.53 23.42 33.51
C LYS A 123 19.55 22.94 32.06
N GLN A 124 19.69 21.63 31.90
CA GLN A 124 19.97 21.01 30.62
C GLN A 124 18.78 21.10 29.65
N ASN A 125 19.07 21.46 28.40
CA ASN A 125 18.09 21.37 27.33
C ASN A 125 17.79 19.87 27.05
N PRO A 126 16.51 19.43 27.06
CA PRO A 126 16.15 18.06 26.73
C PRO A 126 16.70 17.57 25.38
N ALA A 127 16.94 18.47 24.42
CA ALA A 127 17.54 18.16 23.12
C ALA A 127 19.03 17.75 23.20
N LEU A 128 19.66 17.85 24.37
CA LEU A 128 21.06 17.46 24.63
C LEU A 128 21.17 16.22 25.51
N VAL A 129 20.06 15.51 25.70
CA VAL A 129 19.97 14.25 26.44
C VAL A 129 19.71 13.12 25.44
N PHE A 130 20.63 12.18 25.33
CA PHE A 130 20.56 11.06 24.39
C PHE A 130 20.43 9.74 25.15
N GLN A 131 19.30 9.06 24.99
CA GLN A 131 19.11 7.71 25.52
C GLN A 131 19.61 6.70 24.50
N LEU A 132 20.55 5.83 24.89
CA LEU A 132 21.16 4.84 24.03
C LEU A 132 20.87 3.43 24.56
N ARG A 133 20.66 2.49 23.65
CA ARG A 133 20.65 1.05 23.93
C ARG A 133 21.61 0.35 22.98
N VAL A 134 22.66 -0.26 23.52
CA VAL A 134 23.55 -1.15 22.77
C VAL A 134 22.98 -2.55 22.89
N TRP A 135 22.64 -3.16 21.75
CA TRP A 135 22.20 -4.56 21.66
C TRP A 135 23.39 -5.46 21.33
N PRO A 136 23.45 -6.71 21.81
CA PRO A 136 24.61 -7.58 21.58
C PRO A 136 24.76 -7.95 20.11
N ASP A 137 23.64 -8.13 19.40
CA ASP A 137 23.61 -8.41 17.97
C ASP A 137 22.30 -7.93 17.31
N LEU A 138 22.25 -8.07 15.99
CA LEU A 138 21.09 -7.68 15.18
C LEU A 138 19.83 -8.50 15.50
N ALA A 139 19.97 -9.78 15.88
CA ALA A 139 18.85 -10.65 16.18
C ALA A 139 18.18 -10.25 17.51
N ALA A 140 18.98 -9.95 18.54
CA ALA A 140 18.52 -9.45 19.83
C ALA A 140 17.80 -8.10 19.69
N ARG A 141 18.35 -7.18 18.89
CA ARG A 141 17.68 -5.92 18.55
C ARG A 141 16.33 -6.17 17.86
N ASN A 142 16.32 -7.00 16.82
CA ASN A 142 15.12 -7.28 16.06
C ASN A 142 14.04 -7.96 16.92
N ALA A 143 14.43 -8.85 17.84
CA ALA A 143 13.52 -9.52 18.78
C ALA A 143 12.82 -8.55 19.76
N HIS A 144 13.47 -7.43 20.08
CA HIS A 144 12.91 -6.37 20.92
C HIS A 144 12.25 -5.24 20.12
N SER A 145 12.22 -5.34 18.79
CA SER A 145 11.54 -4.36 17.95
C SER A 145 10.05 -4.32 18.30
N PRO A 146 9.43 -3.12 18.38
CA PRO A 146 8.00 -3.00 18.65
C PRO A 146 7.14 -3.52 17.48
N SER A 147 7.68 -3.56 16.25
CA SER A 147 7.03 -4.13 15.06
C SER A 147 7.03 -5.66 15.07
N ARG A 148 5.89 -6.29 14.78
CA ARG A 148 5.78 -7.76 14.67
C ARG A 148 6.54 -8.28 13.45
N LEU A 149 6.44 -7.60 12.31
CA LEU A 149 7.13 -8.03 11.09
C LEU A 149 8.65 -8.02 11.27
N THR A 150 9.17 -7.02 11.98
CA THR A 150 10.61 -6.93 12.28
C THR A 150 11.04 -8.05 13.22
N ARG A 151 10.27 -8.36 14.26
CA ARG A 151 10.57 -9.49 15.16
C ARG A 151 10.60 -10.83 14.44
N LEU A 152 9.66 -11.06 13.53
CA LEU A 152 9.53 -12.34 12.84
C LEU A 152 10.54 -12.53 11.70
N THR A 153 10.87 -11.46 10.98
CA THR A 153 11.62 -11.56 9.71
C THR A 153 12.97 -10.85 9.74
N GLY A 154 13.23 -10.04 10.76
CA GLY A 154 14.41 -9.17 10.85
C GLY A 154 14.44 -8.02 9.84
N ARG A 155 13.36 -7.82 9.06
CA ARG A 155 13.27 -6.78 8.03
C ARG A 155 12.25 -5.71 8.40
N SER A 156 12.49 -4.52 7.87
CA SER A 156 11.60 -3.37 8.06
C SER A 156 10.19 -3.65 7.50
N PRO A 157 9.11 -3.30 8.24
CA PRO A 157 7.73 -3.41 7.76
C PRO A 157 7.51 -2.62 6.46
N TYR A 158 8.22 -1.51 6.30
CA TYR A 158 8.12 -0.66 5.12
C TYR A 158 8.68 -1.33 3.86
N ALA A 159 9.65 -2.26 4.01
CA ALA A 159 10.14 -3.03 2.87
C ALA A 159 9.07 -4.01 2.35
N PHE A 160 8.34 -4.66 3.25
CA PHE A 160 7.18 -5.49 2.89
C PHE A 160 6.06 -4.66 2.28
N ALA A 161 5.73 -3.53 2.91
CA ALA A 161 4.73 -2.60 2.39
C ALA A 161 5.05 -2.19 0.94
N PHE A 162 6.29 -1.80 0.67
CA PHE A 162 6.74 -1.42 -0.66
C PHE A 162 6.62 -2.59 -1.65
N GLY A 163 7.14 -3.77 -1.29
CA GLY A 163 7.07 -4.96 -2.15
C GLY A 163 5.63 -5.34 -2.51
N PHE A 164 4.75 -5.43 -1.50
CA PHE A 164 3.35 -5.75 -1.69
C PHE A 164 2.60 -4.67 -2.48
N ALA A 165 2.89 -3.38 -2.25
CA ALA A 165 2.30 -2.29 -3.02
C ALA A 165 2.69 -2.37 -4.49
N CYS A 166 3.98 -2.57 -4.81
CA CYS A 166 4.44 -2.72 -6.20
C CYS A 166 3.77 -3.91 -6.89
N CYS A 167 3.76 -5.09 -6.26
CA CYS A 167 3.10 -6.26 -6.82
C CYS A 167 1.58 -6.06 -6.95
N GLY A 168 0.94 -5.41 -5.98
CA GLY A 168 -0.49 -5.10 -6.00
C GLY A 168 -0.87 -4.14 -7.12
N LEU A 169 -0.06 -3.11 -7.38
CA LEU A 169 -0.25 -2.19 -8.49
C LEU A 169 -0.08 -2.89 -9.84
N LEU A 170 0.91 -3.78 -9.99
CA LEU A 170 1.08 -4.58 -11.20
C LEU A 170 -0.12 -5.51 -11.44
N ALA A 171 -0.64 -6.16 -10.40
CA ALA A 171 -1.85 -6.97 -10.49
C ALA A 171 -3.08 -6.12 -10.85
N GLY A 172 -3.20 -4.90 -10.28
CA GLY A 172 -4.25 -3.94 -10.63
C GLY A 172 -4.18 -3.47 -12.09
N LEU A 173 -2.97 -3.24 -12.60
CA LEU A 173 -2.74 -2.94 -14.01
C LEU A 173 -3.16 -4.12 -14.90
N ALA A 174 -2.77 -5.34 -14.55
CA ALA A 174 -3.20 -6.54 -15.28
C ALA A 174 -4.73 -6.67 -15.30
N ASN A 175 -5.40 -6.45 -14.15
CA ASN A 175 -6.85 -6.42 -14.04
C ASN A 175 -7.47 -5.37 -14.99
N PHE A 176 -6.94 -4.15 -15.00
CA PHE A 176 -7.39 -3.09 -15.90
C PHE A 176 -7.22 -3.46 -17.38
N LEU A 177 -6.07 -4.01 -17.76
CA LEU A 177 -5.81 -4.45 -19.13
C LEU A 177 -6.73 -5.60 -19.55
N CYS A 178 -6.96 -6.58 -18.69
CA CYS A 178 -7.92 -7.67 -18.94
C CYS A 178 -9.35 -7.13 -19.11
N GLY A 179 -9.77 -6.17 -18.27
CA GLY A 179 -11.06 -5.50 -18.42
C GLY A 179 -11.18 -4.76 -19.75
N ARG A 180 -10.14 -4.03 -20.15
CA ARG A 180 -10.11 -3.35 -21.46
C ARG A 180 -10.16 -4.32 -22.63
N LEU A 181 -9.46 -5.46 -22.55
CA LEU A 181 -9.54 -6.51 -23.57
C LEU A 181 -10.94 -7.11 -23.66
N TRP A 182 -11.59 -7.34 -22.50
CA TRP A 182 -12.97 -7.81 -22.44
C TRP A 182 -13.94 -6.82 -23.06
N SER A 183 -13.88 -5.52 -22.71
CA SER A 183 -14.74 -4.50 -23.32
C SER A 183 -14.54 -4.41 -24.84
N ARG A 184 -13.29 -4.52 -25.34
CA ARG A 184 -13.03 -4.55 -26.79
C ARG A 184 -13.62 -5.78 -27.47
N HIS A 185 -13.58 -6.94 -26.80
CA HIS A 185 -14.18 -8.17 -27.29
C HIS A 185 -15.71 -8.05 -27.38
N LEU A 186 -16.35 -7.48 -26.36
CA LEU A 186 -17.79 -7.23 -26.38
C LEU A 186 -18.20 -6.31 -27.54
N LEU A 187 -17.46 -5.21 -27.75
CA LEU A 187 -17.69 -4.29 -28.86
C LEU A 187 -17.54 -4.97 -30.23
N ALA A 188 -16.51 -5.81 -30.41
CA ALA A 188 -16.29 -6.54 -31.66
C ALA A 188 -17.44 -7.50 -32.01
N HIS A 189 -18.10 -8.06 -31.00
CA HIS A 189 -19.24 -8.97 -31.17
C HIS A 189 -20.61 -8.29 -31.06
N ARG A 190 -20.67 -6.96 -30.99
CA ARG A 190 -21.93 -6.19 -30.82
C ARG A 190 -22.72 -6.66 -29.59
N CYS A 191 -21.98 -6.93 -28.52
CA CYS A 191 -22.52 -7.36 -27.24
C CYS A 191 -22.29 -6.28 -26.17
N GLY A 192 -23.12 -6.29 -25.13
CA GLY A 192 -23.01 -5.47 -23.93
C GLY A 192 -22.98 -6.33 -22.67
N GLU A 193 -22.37 -5.84 -21.60
CA GLU A 193 -22.37 -6.50 -20.29
C GLU A 193 -23.51 -5.96 -19.43
N ILE A 194 -24.26 -6.86 -18.79
CA ILE A 194 -25.32 -6.52 -17.85
C ILE A 194 -24.67 -6.12 -16.53
N TYR A 195 -24.74 -4.84 -16.16
CA TYR A 195 -24.21 -4.36 -14.88
C TYR A 195 -25.28 -4.24 -13.80
N ARG A 196 -26.57 -4.29 -14.18
CA ARG A 196 -27.68 -4.16 -13.26
C ARG A 196 -28.83 -5.08 -13.64
N VAL A 197 -29.42 -5.72 -12.63
CA VAL A 197 -30.64 -6.51 -12.74
C VAL A 197 -31.60 -6.06 -11.65
N ARG A 198 -32.87 -5.89 -11.99
CA ARG A 198 -33.97 -5.52 -11.08
C ARG A 198 -35.18 -6.40 -11.37
N THR A 199 -35.93 -6.74 -10.32
CA THR A 199 -37.23 -7.41 -10.46
C THR A 199 -38.33 -6.35 -10.42
N THR A 200 -39.24 -6.37 -11.38
CA THR A 200 -40.41 -5.48 -11.43
C THR A 200 -41.70 -6.31 -11.50
N ASP A 201 -42.86 -5.67 -11.28
CA ASP A 201 -44.18 -6.32 -11.38
C ASP A 201 -44.46 -6.92 -12.77
N GLN A 202 -43.63 -6.55 -13.73
CA GLN A 202 -43.74 -6.79 -15.16
C GLN A 202 -42.71 -7.79 -15.69
N GLY A 203 -41.86 -8.34 -14.82
CA GLY A 203 -40.82 -9.32 -15.14
C GLY A 203 -39.45 -8.94 -14.57
N LEU A 204 -38.39 -9.51 -15.14
CA LEU A 204 -37.02 -9.12 -14.80
C LEU A 204 -36.53 -8.06 -15.78
N GLU A 205 -35.99 -6.96 -15.25
CA GLU A 205 -35.36 -5.89 -16.01
C GLU A 205 -33.85 -5.94 -15.84
N ALA A 206 -33.12 -5.81 -16.94
CA ALA A 206 -31.67 -5.73 -16.95
C ALA A 206 -31.20 -4.49 -17.69
N ASN A 207 -30.18 -3.81 -17.17
CA ASN A 207 -29.53 -2.68 -17.83
C ASN A 207 -28.16 -3.10 -18.33
N CYS A 208 -27.84 -2.68 -19.54
CA CYS A 208 -26.53 -2.87 -20.17
C CYS A 208 -26.15 -1.63 -20.97
N GLU A 209 -24.84 -1.46 -21.18
CA GLU A 209 -24.36 -0.38 -22.04
C GLU A 209 -24.63 -0.74 -23.52
N PRO A 210 -25.10 0.23 -24.34
CA PRO A 210 -25.36 0.02 -25.75
C PRO A 210 -24.04 -0.23 -26.50
N PRO A 211 -23.95 -1.26 -27.36
CA PRO A 211 -22.83 -1.36 -28.28
C PRO A 211 -22.94 -0.25 -29.33
N ALA A 212 -21.87 0.52 -29.52
CA ALA A 212 -21.84 1.71 -30.38
C ALA A 212 -22.19 1.48 -31.87
N ALA A 213 -22.32 0.23 -32.32
CA ALA A 213 -22.50 -0.15 -33.72
C ALA A 213 -23.83 -0.86 -34.02
N VAL A 214 -24.82 -0.79 -33.11
CA VAL A 214 -26.14 -1.42 -33.29
C VAL A 214 -27.23 -0.37 -33.19
N GLU A 215 -28.12 -0.33 -34.19
CA GLU A 215 -29.37 0.41 -34.07
C GLU A 215 -30.30 -0.35 -33.13
N LEU A 216 -30.61 0.29 -32.00
CA LEU A 216 -31.41 -0.27 -30.93
C LEU A 216 -32.78 0.37 -30.97
N HIS A 217 -33.81 -0.47 -31.05
CA HIS A 217 -35.21 -0.05 -31.06
C HIS A 217 -36.00 -0.89 -30.06
N PRO A 218 -36.99 -0.31 -29.37
CA PRO A 218 -37.93 -1.08 -28.56
C PRO A 218 -38.57 -2.21 -29.37
N GLY A 219 -38.64 -3.40 -28.78
CA GLY A 219 -39.15 -4.62 -29.41
C GLY A 219 -38.09 -5.53 -30.02
N LEU A 220 -36.85 -5.07 -30.20
CA LEU A 220 -35.75 -5.90 -30.70
C LEU A 220 -35.50 -7.08 -29.75
N THR A 221 -35.41 -8.30 -30.30
CA THR A 221 -35.09 -9.50 -29.52
C THR A 221 -33.58 -9.75 -29.55
N CYS A 222 -33.00 -10.04 -28.40
CA CYS A 222 -31.59 -10.29 -28.22
C CYS A 222 -31.39 -11.56 -27.38
N ALA A 223 -30.17 -12.12 -27.43
CA ALA A 223 -29.82 -13.31 -26.66
C ALA A 223 -28.87 -12.95 -25.52
N ILE A 224 -29.13 -13.49 -24.33
CA ILE A 224 -28.28 -13.35 -23.15
C ILE A 224 -27.46 -14.64 -23.01
N TYR A 225 -26.16 -14.46 -22.77
CA TYR A 225 -25.17 -15.51 -22.59
C TYR A 225 -24.46 -15.33 -21.26
N ARG A 226 -24.02 -16.43 -20.66
CA ARG A 226 -22.96 -16.38 -19.64
C ARG A 226 -21.66 -15.88 -20.29
N PRO A 227 -20.72 -15.33 -19.51
CA PRO A 227 -19.39 -14.98 -20.02
C PRO A 227 -18.64 -16.14 -20.66
N GLY A 228 -18.97 -17.39 -20.29
CA GLY A 228 -18.44 -18.61 -20.90
C GLY A 228 -18.99 -18.92 -22.29
N GLY A 229 -20.01 -18.19 -22.76
CA GLY A 229 -20.68 -18.41 -24.05
C GLY A 229 -21.90 -19.33 -23.99
N GLU A 230 -22.28 -19.83 -22.81
CA GLU A 230 -23.50 -20.60 -22.63
C GLU A 230 -24.72 -19.69 -22.76
N ARG A 231 -25.69 -20.05 -23.62
CA ARG A 231 -26.92 -19.26 -23.78
C ARG A 231 -27.82 -19.43 -22.55
N VAL A 232 -28.23 -18.31 -21.97
CA VAL A 232 -29.09 -18.27 -20.78
C VAL A 232 -30.56 -18.15 -21.19
N CYS A 233 -30.92 -17.10 -21.92
CA CYS A 233 -32.30 -16.86 -22.37
C CYS A 233 -32.35 -15.83 -23.52
N ALA A 234 -33.54 -15.57 -24.04
CA ALA A 234 -33.80 -14.41 -24.88
C ALA A 234 -34.30 -13.23 -24.02
N ALA A 235 -34.08 -12.01 -24.48
CA ALA A 235 -34.58 -10.79 -23.87
C ALA A 235 -35.08 -9.83 -24.96
N ARG A 236 -35.97 -8.91 -24.60
CA ARG A 236 -36.51 -7.91 -25.51
C ARG A 236 -36.12 -6.51 -25.05
N VAL A 237 -35.67 -5.67 -25.96
CA VAL A 237 -35.39 -4.26 -25.67
C VAL A 237 -36.72 -3.57 -25.33
N SER A 238 -36.85 -3.03 -24.13
CA SER A 238 -38.03 -2.26 -23.71
C SER A 238 -37.86 -0.76 -23.96
N GLY A 239 -36.62 -0.26 -23.86
CA GLY A 239 -36.30 1.15 -24.06
C GLY A 239 -34.79 1.40 -24.14
N CYS A 240 -34.44 2.57 -24.67
CA CYS A 240 -33.08 3.09 -24.66
C CYS A 240 -33.11 4.43 -23.93
N GLU A 241 -32.49 4.50 -22.76
CA GLU A 241 -32.46 5.70 -21.93
C GLU A 241 -31.02 6.24 -21.88
N GLY A 242 -30.76 7.30 -22.64
CA GLY A 242 -29.42 7.88 -22.73
C GLY A 242 -28.38 6.88 -23.24
N ASN A 243 -27.43 6.49 -22.38
CA ASN A 243 -26.38 5.53 -22.69
C ASN A 243 -26.63 4.15 -22.03
N GLU A 244 -27.90 3.81 -21.80
CA GLU A 244 -28.32 2.53 -21.23
C GLU A 244 -29.41 1.89 -22.10
N VAL A 245 -29.34 0.57 -22.25
CA VAL A 245 -30.40 -0.24 -22.87
C VAL A 245 -31.11 -1.01 -21.77
N VAL A 246 -32.42 -0.84 -21.71
CA VAL A 246 -33.29 -1.58 -20.80
C VAL A 246 -33.82 -2.81 -21.52
N LEU A 247 -33.54 -3.98 -20.93
CA LEU A 247 -33.95 -5.28 -21.42
C LEU A 247 -35.02 -5.84 -20.50
N ARG A 248 -36.05 -6.42 -21.09
CA ARG A 248 -37.10 -7.15 -20.39
C ARG A 248 -36.98 -8.64 -20.68
N ILE A 249 -37.01 -9.42 -19.62
CA ILE A 249 -36.79 -10.86 -19.65
C ILE A 249 -38.01 -11.56 -19.06
N ASP A 250 -38.64 -12.41 -19.86
CA ASP A 250 -39.88 -13.11 -19.50
C ASP A 250 -39.64 -14.27 -18.50
N ALA A 251 -38.41 -14.78 -18.41
CA ALA A 251 -38.01 -15.85 -17.50
C ALA A 251 -37.05 -15.35 -16.41
N ALA A 252 -37.56 -15.21 -15.18
CA ALA A 252 -36.92 -14.44 -14.11
C ALA A 252 -35.68 -15.06 -13.44
N GLU A 253 -35.37 -16.35 -13.62
CA GLU A 253 -34.51 -17.04 -12.63
C GLU A 253 -33.02 -17.15 -12.97
N ALA A 254 -32.55 -16.76 -14.16
CA ALA A 254 -31.20 -17.11 -14.59
C ALA A 254 -30.21 -15.94 -14.80
N VAL A 255 -30.69 -14.71 -15.00
CA VAL A 255 -29.83 -13.58 -15.42
C VAL A 255 -29.18 -12.88 -14.21
N ARG A 256 -27.88 -12.59 -14.31
CA ARG A 256 -27.07 -12.01 -13.24
C ARG A 256 -26.18 -10.87 -13.77
N PRO A 257 -25.75 -9.94 -12.91
CA PRO A 257 -24.69 -9.00 -13.26
C PRO A 257 -23.44 -9.74 -13.76
N GLY A 258 -22.87 -9.25 -14.85
CA GLY A 258 -21.77 -9.86 -15.58
C GLY A 258 -22.19 -10.80 -16.71
N ASP A 259 -23.48 -11.11 -16.88
CA ASP A 259 -23.96 -11.78 -18.10
C ASP A 259 -23.86 -10.85 -19.31
N VAL A 260 -23.79 -11.44 -20.50
CA VAL A 260 -23.53 -10.74 -21.76
C VAL A 260 -24.77 -10.79 -22.64
N VAL A 261 -25.27 -9.64 -23.07
CA VAL A 261 -26.31 -9.55 -24.10
C VAL A 261 -25.65 -9.34 -25.47
N CYS A 262 -26.08 -10.08 -26.48
CA CYS A 262 -25.65 -9.87 -27.86
C CYS A 262 -26.84 -9.51 -28.74
N PHE A 263 -26.69 -8.45 -29.53
CA PHE A 263 -27.77 -7.82 -30.29
C PHE A 263 -27.79 -8.18 -31.78
N ALA A 264 -26.90 -9.08 -32.22
CA ALA A 264 -26.91 -9.59 -33.59
C ALA A 264 -27.85 -10.81 -33.70
N GLU A 265 -28.74 -10.79 -34.69
CA GLU A 265 -29.40 -12.00 -35.19
C GLU A 265 -28.32 -12.97 -35.69
N GLU A 266 -28.39 -14.24 -35.25
CA GLU A 266 -27.93 -15.33 -36.11
C GLU A 266 -28.88 -15.39 -37.31
N ALA A 267 -28.63 -14.55 -38.32
CA ALA A 267 -29.14 -14.79 -39.66
C ALA A 267 -28.38 -16.01 -40.22
N GLY A 268 -28.94 -17.21 -40.03
CA GLY A 268 -28.51 -18.42 -40.75
C GLY A 268 -28.27 -19.66 -39.87
N ALA A 269 -29.35 -20.26 -39.37
CA ALA A 269 -29.41 -21.70 -39.09
C ALA A 269 -30.77 -22.25 -39.55
N THR A 270 -31.08 -22.01 -40.82
CA THR A 270 -32.01 -22.82 -41.60
C THR A 270 -31.29 -23.17 -42.89
N GLU A 271 -30.67 -24.35 -42.90
CA GLU A 271 -30.86 -25.40 -43.91
C GLU A 271 -30.37 -26.73 -43.34
#